data_AF-A0AAD4QPY0-F1
#
_entry.id   AF-A0AAD4QPY0-F1
#
_cell.length_a   1.000
_cell.length_b   1.000
_cell.length_c   1.000
_cell.angle_alpha   90.00
_cell.angle_beta   90.00
_cell.angle_gamma   90.00
#
_symmetry.space_group_name_H-M   'P 1'
#
loop_
_entity.id
_entity.type
_entity.pdbx_description
1 polymer ?
#
loop_
_entity_poly.entity_id
_entity_poly.type
_entity_poly.pdbx_seq_one_letter_code
_entity_poly.pdbx_strand_id
1 'polypeptide(L)'
;MAASDLLNVRKQLAFYGAYHSHPINILIHIICVPLIMWSFQVAAYDLPRPTFLPQIHYHFNDYLNFEVTYGTLQGFLWLAYYHLLEPSAALLYAPQAILSVLTANAFAQRADHLRVALVVHVACWIAQFIGHGFAEGRSPALLDNIVGALVLAPFFVHLEILFKLGYKPTMYRQLRNDVGVEIAKFRKIKGDTRRAAERREI
;
A
#
# COMPACT_ATOMS: atom_id res chain seq x y z
N MET A 1 5.58 17.08 6.64
CA MET A 1 6.69 16.39 5.96
C MET A 1 7.36 17.38 5.01
N ALA A 2 8.69 17.43 4.95
CA ALA A 2 9.36 18.23 3.92
C ALA A 2 9.23 17.53 2.55
N ALA A 3 9.29 18.26 1.43
CA ALA A 3 9.24 17.66 0.09
C ALA A 3 10.37 16.65 -0.15
N SER A 4 11.54 16.87 0.45
CA SER A 4 12.67 15.92 0.43
C SER A 4 12.38 14.60 1.14
N ASP A 5 11.44 14.57 2.09
CA ASP A 5 11.01 13.35 2.77
C ASP A 5 10.08 12.50 1.90
N LEU A 6 9.43 13.11 0.89
CA LEU A 6 8.52 12.43 -0.02
C LEU A 6 9.25 11.55 -1.05
N LEU A 7 10.55 11.74 -1.25
CA LEU A 7 11.37 10.89 -2.14
C LEU A 7 12.41 10.06 -1.38
N ASN A 8 12.45 10.19 -0.06
CA ASN A 8 13.36 9.41 0.76
C ASN A 8 12.76 8.04 1.10
N VAL A 9 13.06 7.05 0.26
CA VAL A 9 12.60 5.66 0.40
C VAL A 9 12.84 5.11 1.80
N ARG A 10 14.06 5.27 2.32
CA ARG A 10 14.46 4.68 3.59
C ARG A 10 13.63 5.24 4.75
N LYS A 11 13.40 6.56 4.77
CA LYS A 11 12.56 7.23 5.79
C LYS A 11 11.10 6.81 5.68
N GLN A 12 10.57 6.71 4.47
CA GLN A 12 9.19 6.29 4.22
C GLN A 12 8.93 4.85 4.64
N LEU A 13 9.83 3.94 4.24
CA LEU A 13 9.76 2.53 4.62
C LEU A 13 9.99 2.34 6.12
N ALA A 14 10.88 3.13 6.75
CA ALA A 14 11.12 3.06 8.18
C ALA A 14 9.88 3.49 8.99
N PHE A 15 9.22 4.57 8.57
CA PHE A 15 7.94 4.99 9.14
C PHE A 15 6.89 3.89 8.98
N TYR A 16 6.71 3.35 7.77
CA TYR A 16 5.73 2.30 7.53
C TYR A 16 6.00 1.04 8.37
N GLY A 17 7.26 0.57 8.38
CA GLY A 17 7.68 -0.62 9.13
C GLY A 17 7.50 -0.47 10.64
N ALA A 18 7.51 0.76 11.17
CA ALA A 18 7.21 1.01 12.58
C ALA A 18 5.75 0.69 12.96
N TYR A 19 4.81 0.73 12.00
CA TYR A 19 3.41 0.35 12.19
C TYR A 19 3.10 -1.11 11.82
N HIS A 20 4.02 -1.77 11.11
CA HIS A 20 3.84 -3.12 10.57
C HIS A 20 5.05 -3.98 10.91
N SER A 21 5.17 -4.36 12.17
CA SER A 21 6.31 -5.09 12.71
C SER A 21 5.97 -6.54 13.08
N HIS A 22 4.69 -6.84 13.32
CA HIS A 22 4.20 -8.16 13.68
C HIS A 22 3.98 -9.00 12.41
N PRO A 23 4.48 -10.26 12.35
CA PRO A 23 4.42 -11.08 11.14
C PRO A 23 3.00 -11.35 10.64
N ILE A 24 2.03 -11.53 11.55
CA ILE A 24 0.61 -11.70 11.19
C ILE A 24 0.07 -10.44 10.49
N ASN A 25 0.38 -9.25 11.01
CA ASN A 25 -0.08 -8.01 10.40
C ASN A 25 0.55 -7.80 9.02
N ILE A 26 1.86 -8.05 8.91
CA ILE A 26 2.57 -8.00 7.63
C ILE A 26 1.93 -8.96 6.61
N LEU A 27 1.60 -10.20 7.01
CA LEU A 27 0.96 -11.17 6.13
C LEU A 27 -0.43 -10.71 5.68
N ILE A 28 -1.25 -10.19 6.59
CA ILE A 28 -2.56 -9.61 6.26
C ILE A 28 -2.40 -8.52 5.20
N HIS A 29 -1.44 -7.61 5.38
CA HIS A 29 -1.21 -6.51 4.43
C HIS A 29 -0.68 -7.00 3.08
N ILE A 30 0.22 -7.98 3.06
CA ILE A 30 0.72 -8.61 1.82
C ILE A 30 -0.44 -9.14 0.95
N ILE A 31 -1.48 -9.68 1.57
CA ILE A 31 -2.66 -10.21 0.87
C ILE A 31 -3.66 -9.09 0.55
N CYS A 32 -4.00 -8.28 1.54
CA CYS A 32 -5.11 -7.33 1.46
C CYS A 32 -4.79 -6.08 0.63
N VAL A 33 -3.54 -5.58 0.66
CA VAL A 33 -3.17 -4.35 -0.06
C VAL A 33 -3.31 -4.51 -1.58
N PRO A 34 -2.78 -5.58 -2.22
CA PRO A 34 -3.03 -5.81 -3.65
C PRO A 34 -4.51 -5.96 -4.00
N LEU A 35 -5.30 -6.64 -3.15
CA LEU A 35 -6.73 -6.83 -3.37
C LEU A 35 -7.54 -5.54 -3.23
N ILE A 36 -7.15 -4.65 -2.31
CA ILE A 36 -7.73 -3.31 -2.18
C ILE A 36 -7.42 -2.46 -3.41
N MET A 37 -6.16 -2.50 -3.88
CA MET A 37 -5.77 -1.78 -5.10
C MET A 37 -6.56 -2.30 -6.30
N TRP A 38 -6.66 -3.62 -6.46
CA TRP A 38 -7.40 -4.24 -7.55
C TRP A 38 -8.90 -3.92 -7.50
N SER A 39 -9.55 -4.08 -6.34
CA SER A 39 -10.98 -3.77 -6.18
C SER A 39 -11.28 -2.28 -6.39
N PHE A 40 -10.37 -1.39 -5.99
CA PHE A 40 -10.47 0.02 -6.32
C PHE A 40 -10.40 0.25 -7.84
N GLN A 41 -9.48 -0.41 -8.55
CA GLN A 41 -9.37 -0.30 -10.01
C GLN A 41 -10.63 -0.80 -10.72
N VAL A 42 -11.23 -1.90 -10.24
CA VAL A 42 -12.52 -2.41 -10.75
C VAL A 42 -13.62 -1.37 -10.54
N ALA A 43 -13.76 -0.82 -9.33
CA ALA A 43 -14.78 0.17 -9.04
C ALA A 43 -14.58 1.50 -9.79
N ALA A 44 -13.32 1.88 -10.02
CA ALA A 44 -12.95 3.09 -10.75
C ALA A 44 -13.19 2.98 -12.27
N TYR A 45 -13.47 1.79 -12.79
CA TYR A 45 -13.75 1.57 -14.21
C TYR A 45 -14.99 2.34 -14.68
N ASP A 46 -16.05 2.34 -13.86
CA ASP A 46 -17.34 2.99 -14.17
C ASP A 46 -17.29 4.52 -14.08
N LEU A 47 -16.20 5.11 -13.60
CA LEU A 47 -16.06 6.55 -13.51
C LEU A 47 -15.98 7.18 -14.91
N PRO A 48 -16.62 8.33 -15.16
CA PRO A 48 -16.61 8.97 -16.47
C PRO A 48 -15.18 9.30 -16.92
N ARG A 49 -14.71 8.61 -17.96
CA ARG A 49 -13.36 8.80 -18.49
C ARG A 49 -13.11 10.27 -18.86
N PRO A 50 -12.04 10.91 -18.34
CA PRO A 50 -11.72 12.27 -18.70
C PRO A 50 -11.49 12.43 -20.21
N THR A 51 -12.05 13.49 -20.79
CA THR A 51 -11.99 13.74 -22.24
C THR A 51 -10.58 13.95 -22.78
N PHE A 52 -9.65 14.41 -21.93
CA PHE A 52 -8.24 14.61 -22.29
C PHE A 52 -7.42 13.31 -22.37
N LEU A 53 -7.93 12.19 -21.85
CA LEU A 53 -7.22 10.92 -21.96
C LEU A 53 -7.38 10.35 -23.38
N PRO A 54 -6.39 9.60 -23.89
CA PRO A 54 -6.55 8.91 -25.16
C PRO A 54 -7.57 7.76 -25.02
N GLN A 55 -8.28 7.46 -26.11
CA GLN A 55 -9.19 6.31 -26.19
C GLN A 55 -8.43 5.10 -26.72
N ILE A 56 -7.61 4.50 -25.86
CA ILE A 56 -6.89 3.28 -26.18
C ILE A 56 -7.57 2.12 -25.45
N HIS A 57 -7.99 1.14 -26.23
CA HIS A 57 -8.56 -0.11 -25.76
C HIS A 57 -7.87 -1.25 -26.52
N TYR A 58 -7.43 -2.29 -25.80
CA TYR A 58 -6.85 -3.49 -26.36
C TYR A 58 -7.31 -4.72 -25.57
N HIS A 59 -8.09 -5.56 -26.22
CA HIS A 59 -8.56 -6.81 -25.67
C HIS A 59 -7.58 -7.94 -25.99
N PHE A 60 -6.91 -8.49 -24.97
CA PHE A 60 -6.03 -9.65 -25.15
C PHE A 60 -6.84 -10.95 -25.09
N ASN A 61 -7.70 -11.09 -24.07
CA ASN A 61 -8.65 -12.19 -23.86
C ASN A 61 -9.65 -11.80 -22.76
N ASP A 62 -10.60 -12.70 -22.46
CA ASP A 62 -11.68 -12.51 -21.47
C ASP A 62 -11.20 -12.13 -20.05
N TYR A 63 -9.92 -12.36 -19.73
CA TYR A 63 -9.33 -12.10 -18.42
C TYR A 63 -8.33 -10.93 -18.41
N LEU A 64 -7.92 -10.44 -19.59
CA LEU A 64 -6.90 -9.41 -19.74
C LEU A 64 -7.36 -8.38 -20.77
N ASN A 65 -7.74 -7.21 -20.26
CA ASN A 65 -8.20 -6.10 -21.08
C ASN A 65 -7.47 -4.80 -20.71
N PHE A 66 -6.88 -4.14 -21.69
CA PHE A 66 -6.29 -2.82 -21.48
C PHE A 66 -7.27 -1.74 -21.93
N GLU A 67 -7.59 -0.82 -21.03
CA GLU A 67 -8.35 0.38 -21.35
C GLU A 67 -7.82 1.55 -20.54
N VAL A 68 -7.79 2.75 -21.11
CA VAL A 68 -7.36 3.96 -20.39
C VAL A 68 -8.50 4.46 -19.50
N THR A 69 -8.48 4.03 -18.24
CA THR A 69 -9.44 4.38 -17.19
C THR A 69 -8.75 5.12 -16.03
N TYR A 70 -9.51 5.54 -15.00
CA TYR A 70 -8.92 6.05 -13.77
C TYR A 70 -8.06 5.02 -13.05
N GLY A 71 -8.39 3.72 -13.15
CA GLY A 71 -7.55 2.63 -12.64
C GLY A 71 -6.19 2.58 -13.35
N THR A 72 -6.18 2.75 -14.67
CA THR A 72 -4.94 2.83 -15.46
C THR A 72 -4.10 4.05 -15.10
N LEU A 73 -4.74 5.22 -14.92
CA LEU A 73 -4.05 6.43 -14.48
C LEU A 73 -3.44 6.25 -13.08
N GLN A 74 -4.18 5.67 -12.14
CA GLN A 74 -3.68 5.35 -10.80
C GLN A 74 -2.49 4.39 -10.85
N GLY A 75 -2.58 3.30 -11.63
CA GLY A 75 -1.49 2.35 -11.81
C GLY A 75 -0.23 3.01 -12.38
N PHE A 76 -0.38 3.87 -13.39
CA PHE A 76 0.73 4.63 -13.98
C PHE A 76 1.36 5.60 -12.97
N LEU A 77 0.55 6.39 -12.26
CA LEU A 77 1.05 7.35 -11.27
C LEU A 77 1.81 6.65 -10.13
N TRP A 78 1.31 5.49 -9.66
CA TRP A 78 1.99 4.73 -8.61
C TRP A 78 3.30 4.17 -9.12
N LEU A 79 3.32 3.58 -10.32
CA LEU A 79 4.54 3.04 -10.90
C LEU A 79 5.59 4.14 -11.14
N ALA A 80 5.17 5.31 -11.63
CA ALA A 80 6.05 6.46 -11.79
C ALA A 80 6.62 6.94 -10.45
N TYR A 81 5.78 7.08 -9.43
CA TYR A 81 6.22 7.47 -8.09
C TYR A 81 7.18 6.44 -7.48
N TYR A 82 6.89 5.15 -7.62
CA TYR A 82 7.77 4.08 -7.14
C TYR A 82 9.09 4.07 -7.88
N HIS A 83 9.09 4.39 -9.17
CA HIS A 83 10.32 4.52 -9.95
C HIS A 83 11.19 5.68 -9.44
N LEU A 84 10.58 6.81 -9.06
CA LEU A 84 11.30 7.93 -8.41
C LEU A 84 11.87 7.56 -7.04
N LEU A 85 11.20 6.66 -6.33
CA LEU A 85 11.67 6.12 -5.04
C LEU A 85 12.83 5.15 -5.26
N GLU A 86 12.56 4.01 -5.89
CA GLU A 86 13.53 2.92 -6.03
C GLU A 86 13.34 2.24 -7.40
N PRO A 87 14.10 2.66 -8.44
CA PRO A 87 13.88 2.23 -9.83
C PRO A 87 13.88 0.72 -10.04
N SER A 88 14.79 0.00 -9.36
CA SER A 88 14.96 -1.44 -9.54
C SER A 88 13.79 -2.24 -8.96
N ALA A 89 13.30 -1.92 -7.75
CA ALA A 89 12.09 -2.54 -7.21
C ALA A 89 10.84 -2.09 -7.95
N ALA A 90 10.77 -0.84 -8.45
CA ALA A 90 9.65 -0.40 -9.28
C ALA A 90 9.56 -1.20 -10.58
N LEU A 91 10.69 -1.53 -11.20
CA LEU A 91 10.72 -2.40 -12.38
C LEU A 91 10.21 -3.81 -12.05
N LEU A 92 10.57 -4.35 -10.88
CA LEU A 92 10.05 -5.64 -10.40
C LEU A 92 8.57 -5.58 -9.98
N TYR A 93 8.08 -4.40 -9.61
CA TYR A 93 6.66 -4.13 -9.32
C TYR A 93 5.82 -3.99 -10.59
N ALA A 94 6.41 -3.61 -11.72
CA ALA A 94 5.67 -3.32 -12.95
C ALA A 94 4.78 -4.48 -13.45
N PRO A 95 5.23 -5.76 -13.47
CA PRO A 95 4.38 -6.86 -13.93
C PRO A 95 3.11 -7.02 -13.09
N GLN A 96 3.20 -6.92 -11.76
CA GLN A 96 2.03 -7.02 -10.90
C GLN A 96 1.10 -5.79 -11.02
N ALA A 97 1.66 -4.60 -11.24
CA ALA A 97 0.87 -3.38 -11.47
C ALA A 97 0.06 -3.49 -12.76
N ILE A 98 0.71 -3.93 -13.84
CA ILE A 98 0.11 -4.14 -15.16
C ILE A 98 -0.98 -5.21 -15.07
N LEU A 99 -0.65 -6.35 -14.46
CA LEU A 99 -1.62 -7.44 -14.31
C LEU A 99 -2.85 -7.02 -13.50
N SER A 100 -2.66 -6.23 -12.44
CA SER A 100 -3.76 -5.69 -11.64
C SER A 100 -4.72 -4.86 -12.50
N VAL A 101 -4.20 -3.92 -13.30
CA VAL A 101 -5.03 -3.08 -14.18
C VAL A 101 -5.73 -3.92 -15.25
N LEU A 102 -5.01 -4.81 -15.93
CA LEU A 102 -5.57 -5.63 -17.02
C LEU A 102 -6.71 -6.53 -16.54
N THR A 103 -6.51 -7.18 -15.39
CA THR A 103 -7.52 -8.05 -14.79
C THR A 103 -8.68 -7.27 -14.19
N ALA A 104 -8.43 -6.09 -13.61
CA ALA A 104 -9.48 -5.22 -13.09
C ALA A 104 -10.40 -4.72 -14.20
N ASN A 105 -9.84 -4.23 -15.31
CA ASN A 105 -10.60 -3.78 -16.48
C ASN A 105 -11.41 -4.91 -17.14
N ALA A 106 -10.84 -6.12 -17.22
CA ALA A 106 -11.56 -7.28 -17.73
C ALA A 106 -12.69 -7.69 -16.79
N PHE A 107 -12.43 -7.71 -15.48
CA PHE A 107 -13.43 -8.06 -14.48
C PHE A 107 -14.57 -7.04 -14.40
N ALA A 108 -14.29 -5.76 -14.65
CA ALA A 108 -15.29 -4.70 -14.69
C ALA A 108 -16.37 -4.89 -15.78
N GLN A 109 -16.13 -5.75 -16.79
CA GLN A 109 -17.15 -6.07 -17.80
C GLN A 109 -18.28 -6.96 -17.26
N ARG A 110 -18.12 -7.55 -16.07
CA ARG A 110 -19.15 -8.41 -15.47
C ARG A 110 -20.29 -7.59 -14.89
N ALA A 111 -21.51 -8.11 -14.95
CA ALA A 111 -22.68 -7.45 -14.36
C ALA A 111 -22.60 -7.28 -12.82
N ASP A 112 -21.85 -8.12 -12.12
CA ASP A 112 -21.71 -8.12 -10.67
C ASP A 112 -20.42 -7.45 -10.16
N HIS A 113 -19.65 -6.80 -11.04
CA HIS A 113 -18.29 -6.36 -10.73
C HIS A 113 -18.21 -5.41 -9.53
N LEU A 114 -19.09 -4.40 -9.43
CA LEU A 114 -19.12 -3.47 -8.30
C LEU A 114 -19.43 -4.16 -6.98
N ARG A 115 -20.35 -5.14 -6.99
CA ARG A 115 -20.71 -5.90 -5.79
C ARG A 115 -19.50 -6.69 -5.29
N VAL A 116 -18.82 -7.40 -6.20
CA VAL A 116 -17.63 -8.18 -5.83
C VAL A 116 -16.49 -7.26 -5.37
N ALA A 117 -16.23 -6.18 -6.10
CA ALA A 117 -15.22 -5.19 -5.73
C ALA A 117 -15.48 -4.64 -4.33
N LEU A 118 -16.71 -4.23 -4.02
CA LEU A 118 -17.08 -3.71 -2.70
C LEU A 118 -16.86 -4.75 -1.59
N VAL A 119 -17.29 -5.98 -1.80
CA VAL A 119 -17.10 -7.07 -0.82
C VAL A 119 -15.62 -7.31 -0.55
N VAL A 120 -14.80 -7.44 -1.60
CA VAL A 120 -13.35 -7.63 -1.48
C VAL A 120 -12.72 -6.45 -0.75
N HIS A 121 -13.06 -5.22 -1.15
CA HIS A 121 -12.50 -4.00 -0.59
C HIS A 121 -12.80 -3.88 0.92
N VAL A 122 -14.06 -4.06 1.31
CA VAL A 122 -14.49 -3.97 2.71
C VAL A 122 -13.90 -5.10 3.54
N ALA A 123 -13.92 -6.35 3.05
CA ALA A 123 -13.35 -7.48 3.77
C ALA A 123 -11.84 -7.29 4.02
N CYS A 124 -11.10 -6.81 3.02
CA CYS A 124 -9.66 -6.55 3.14
C CYS A 124 -9.34 -5.40 4.10
N TRP A 125 -10.15 -4.35 4.15
CA TRP A 125 -10.00 -3.28 5.14
C TRP A 125 -10.28 -3.78 6.56
N ILE A 126 -11.37 -4.54 6.75
CA ILE A 126 -11.69 -5.16 8.04
C ILE A 126 -10.52 -6.03 8.51
N ALA A 127 -9.98 -6.87 7.64
CA ALA A 127 -8.82 -7.72 7.96
C ALA A 127 -7.60 -6.89 8.38
N GLN A 128 -7.27 -5.80 7.67
CA GLN A 128 -6.17 -4.90 8.04
C GLN A 128 -6.40 -4.20 9.38
N PHE A 129 -7.61 -3.72 9.65
CA PHE A 129 -7.92 -3.12 10.95
C PHE A 129 -7.83 -4.14 12.11
N ILE A 130 -8.28 -5.37 11.88
CA ILE A 130 -8.08 -6.48 12.84
C ILE A 130 -6.58 -6.74 13.04
N GLY A 131 -5.80 -6.78 11.96
CA GLY A 131 -4.34 -6.95 12.02
C GLY A 131 -3.67 -5.89 12.90
N HIS A 132 -3.98 -4.62 12.68
CA HIS A 132 -3.46 -3.52 13.50
C HIS A 132 -3.92 -3.60 14.96
N GLY A 133 -5.20 -3.85 15.21
CA GLY A 133 -5.76 -3.89 16.56
C GLY A 133 -5.26 -5.08 17.37
N PHE A 134 -5.31 -6.29 16.79
CA PHE A 134 -5.00 -7.54 17.47
C PHE A 134 -3.50 -7.87 17.48
N ALA A 135 -2.81 -7.73 16.35
CA ALA A 135 -1.43 -8.18 16.22
C ALA A 135 -0.40 -7.09 16.57
N GLU A 136 -0.65 -5.83 16.19
CA GLU A 136 0.26 -4.72 16.54
C GLU A 136 -0.09 -4.06 17.87
N GLY A 137 -1.37 -4.06 18.26
CA GLY A 137 -1.87 -3.31 19.41
C GLY A 137 -1.72 -1.79 19.24
N ARG A 138 -1.77 -1.30 18.00
CA ARG A 138 -1.54 0.09 17.60
C ARG A 138 -2.60 0.57 16.63
N SER A 139 -2.82 1.89 16.61
CA SER A 139 -3.65 2.51 15.58
C SER A 139 -3.03 2.31 14.19
N PRO A 140 -3.86 2.17 13.13
CA PRO A 140 -3.38 2.11 11.76
C PRO A 140 -2.64 3.39 11.38
N ALA A 141 -1.56 3.26 10.58
CA ALA A 141 -0.80 4.40 10.08
C ALA A 141 -1.63 5.38 9.23
N LEU A 142 -2.79 4.94 8.73
CA LEU A 142 -3.76 5.75 8.01
C LEU A 142 -4.18 6.99 8.80
N LEU A 143 -4.30 6.90 10.13
CA LEU A 143 -4.71 8.03 10.97
C LEU A 143 -3.62 9.12 11.07
N ASP A 144 -2.36 8.73 10.90
CA ASP A 144 -1.20 9.61 11.05
C ASP A 144 -0.69 10.15 9.71
N ASN A 145 -0.88 9.41 8.61
CA ASN A 145 -0.42 9.79 7.27
C ASN A 145 -1.23 9.09 6.17
N ILE A 146 -2.39 9.64 5.80
CA ILE A 146 -3.28 9.06 4.78
C ILE A 146 -2.58 8.85 3.43
N VAL A 147 -1.86 9.88 2.95
CA VAL A 147 -1.19 9.82 1.64
C VAL A 147 -0.11 8.74 1.66
N GLY A 148 0.76 8.73 2.67
CA GLY A 148 1.76 7.68 2.79
C GLY A 148 1.14 6.30 2.95
N ALA A 149 0.09 6.16 3.75
CA ALA A 149 -0.58 4.88 3.98
C ALA A 149 -1.21 4.30 2.72
N LEU A 150 -1.84 5.12 1.86
CA LEU A 150 -2.49 4.63 0.64
C LEU A 150 -1.54 4.51 -0.54
N VAL A 151 -0.61 5.46 -0.71
CA VAL A 151 0.32 5.48 -1.84
C VAL A 151 1.46 4.50 -1.62
N LEU A 152 2.03 4.38 -0.41
CA LEU A 152 3.24 3.58 -0.18
C LEU A 152 2.95 2.15 0.22
N ALA A 153 1.77 1.84 0.74
CA ALA A 153 1.47 0.47 1.19
C ALA A 153 1.74 -0.59 0.11
N PRO A 154 1.30 -0.43 -1.16
CA PRO A 154 1.55 -1.45 -2.18
C PRO A 154 3.05 -1.64 -2.46
N PHE A 155 3.83 -0.57 -2.45
CA PHE A 155 5.28 -0.66 -2.66
C PHE A 155 6.01 -1.24 -1.47
N PHE A 156 5.58 -0.91 -0.24
CA PHE A 156 6.16 -1.48 0.97
C PHE A 156 5.95 -3.00 1.01
N VAL A 157 4.73 -3.50 0.79
CA VAL A 157 4.48 -4.94 0.84
C VAL A 157 5.27 -5.68 -0.25
N HIS A 158 5.45 -5.06 -1.42
CA HIS A 158 6.31 -5.58 -2.47
C HIS A 158 7.78 -5.64 -2.04
N LEU A 159 8.31 -4.55 -1.47
CA LEU A 159 9.68 -4.51 -0.97
C LEU A 159 9.94 -5.48 0.18
N GLU A 160 8.98 -5.67 1.08
CA GLU A 160 9.04 -6.67 2.16
C GLU A 160 9.20 -8.09 1.60
N ILE A 161 8.51 -8.42 0.51
CA ILE A 161 8.69 -9.69 -0.21
C ILE A 161 10.08 -9.74 -0.86
N LEU A 162 10.48 -8.70 -1.58
CA LEU A 162 11.79 -8.66 -2.24
C LEU A 162 12.94 -8.82 -1.23
N PHE A 163 12.88 -8.15 -0.07
CA PHE A 163 13.89 -8.27 0.97
C PHE A 163 14.00 -9.70 1.52
N LYS A 164 12.87 -10.39 1.69
CA LYS A 164 12.85 -11.82 2.08
C LYS A 164 13.47 -12.72 1.01
N LEU A 165 13.40 -12.32 -0.26
CA LEU A 165 14.05 -12.98 -1.38
C LEU A 165 15.52 -12.58 -1.58
N GLY A 166 16.09 -11.77 -0.67
CA GLY A 166 17.50 -11.38 -0.69
C GLY A 166 17.80 -10.10 -1.48
N TYR A 167 16.78 -9.32 -1.86
CA TYR A 167 16.97 -8.03 -2.53
C TYR A 167 17.73 -7.04 -1.63
N LYS A 168 18.84 -6.46 -2.13
CA LYS A 168 19.64 -5.41 -1.47
C LYS A 168 19.82 -5.62 0.05
N PRO A 169 20.52 -6.67 0.50
CA PRO A 169 20.58 -7.06 1.92
C PRO A 169 21.18 -5.98 2.84
N THR A 170 22.10 -5.16 2.33
CA THR A 170 22.63 -4.01 3.09
C THR A 170 21.56 -2.95 3.34
N MET A 171 20.74 -2.63 2.34
CA MET A 171 19.63 -1.69 2.50
C MET A 171 18.58 -2.23 3.48
N TYR A 172 18.27 -3.52 3.39
CA TYR A 172 17.33 -4.16 4.31
C TYR A 172 17.83 -4.12 5.77
N ARG A 173 19.12 -4.41 6.02
CA ARG A 173 19.71 -4.27 7.37
C ARG A 173 19.60 -2.85 7.91
N GLN A 174 19.92 -1.85 7.10
CA GLN A 174 19.82 -0.44 7.46
C GLN A 174 18.37 -0.04 7.78
N LEU A 175 17.42 -0.47 6.94
CA LEU A 175 15.99 -0.23 7.15
C LEU A 175 15.50 -0.85 8.46
N ARG A 176 15.88 -2.09 8.77
CA ARG A 176 15.50 -2.75 10.04
C ARG A 176 16.01 -1.99 11.26
N ASN A 177 17.22 -1.45 11.19
CA ASN A 177 17.77 -0.62 12.27
C ASN A 177 16.93 0.65 12.46
N ASP A 178 16.55 1.33 11.37
CA ASP A 178 15.73 2.53 11.45
C ASP A 178 14.33 2.24 11.99
N VAL A 179 13.70 1.15 11.54
CA VAL A 179 12.41 0.69 12.08
C VAL A 179 12.52 0.46 13.59
N GLY A 180 13.61 -0.15 14.05
CA GLY A 180 13.87 -0.33 15.49
C GLY A 180 13.97 0.99 16.24
N VAL A 181 14.66 1.99 15.67
CA VAL A 181 14.76 3.34 16.23
C VAL A 181 13.38 4.01 16.31
N GLU A 182 12.57 3.92 15.26
CA GLU A 182 11.22 4.51 15.25
C GLU A 182 10.30 3.82 16.26
N ILE A 183 10.32 2.48 16.36
CA ILE A 183 9.56 1.74 17.37
C ILE A 183 9.97 2.16 18.79
N ALA A 184 11.27 2.36 19.04
CA ALA A 184 11.76 2.82 20.34
C ALA A 184 11.24 4.22 20.69
N LYS A 185 11.22 5.15 19.71
CA LYS A 185 10.64 6.49 19.89
C LYS A 185 9.15 6.40 20.25
N PHE A 186 8.37 5.61 19.52
CA PHE A 186 6.94 5.42 19.81
C PHE A 186 6.70 4.87 21.22
N ARG A 187 7.47 3.85 21.64
CA ARG A 187 7.36 3.26 22.99
C ARG A 187 7.70 4.28 24.08
N LYS A 188 8.72 5.12 23.85
CA LYS A 188 9.08 6.19 24.78
C LYS A 188 7.94 7.20 24.93
N ILE A 189 7.41 7.72 23.82
CA ILE A 189 6.29 8.67 23.82
C ILE A 189 5.09 8.10 24.56
N LYS A 190 4.65 6.87 24.24
CA LYS A 190 3.53 6.21 24.90
C LYS A 190 3.75 6.07 26.42
N GLY A 191 4.96 5.72 26.83
CA GLY A 191 5.34 5.61 28.24
C GLY A 191 5.33 6.96 28.96
N ASP A 192 5.82 8.02 28.32
CA ASP A 192 5.80 9.38 28.86
C ASP A 192 4.37 9.92 29.01
N THR A 193 3.51 9.70 28.00
CA THR A 193 2.09 10.06 28.05
C THR A 193 1.35 9.33 29.17
N ARG A 194 1.59 8.02 29.33
CA ARG A 194 0.97 7.25 30.42
C ARG A 194 1.37 7.76 31.80
N ARG A 195 2.67 7.99 32.02
CA ARG A 195 3.18 8.56 33.28
C ARG A 195 2.64 9.97 33.55
N ALA A 196 2.43 10.77 32.51
CA ALA A 196 1.85 12.10 32.65
C ALA A 196 0.36 12.05 33.01
N ALA A 197 -0.40 11.08 32.49
CA ALA A 197 -1.79 10.85 32.86
C ALA A 197 -1.91 10.39 34.32
N GLU A 198 -1.10 9.40 34.72
CA GLU A 198 -1.06 8.89 36.11
C GLU A 198 -0.74 10.01 37.13
N ARG A 199 0.14 10.96 36.79
CA ARG A 199 0.46 12.12 37.64
C ARG A 199 -0.65 13.18 37.75
N ARG A 200 -1.63 13.19 36.84
CA ARG A 200 -2.76 14.13 36.89
C ARG A 200 -3.95 13.59 37.70
N GLU A 201 -3.93 12.30 38.00
CA GLU A 201 -4.96 11.59 38.77
C GLU A 201 -4.65 11.53 40.28
N ILE A 202 -3.46 12.01 40.69
CA ILE A 202 -2.99 12.15 42.07
C ILE A 202 -3.07 13.63 42.46
#